data_AF-A0A4Z0JHX8-F1
#
_entry.id   AF-A0A4Z0JHX8-F1
#
_cell.length_a   1.000
_cell.length_b   1.000
_cell.length_c   1.000
_cell.angle_alpha   90.00
_cell.angle_beta   90.00
_cell.angle_gamma   90.00
#
_symmetry.space_group_name_H-M   'P 1'
#
loop_
_entity.id
_entity.type
_entity.pdbx_description
1 polymer ?
#
loop_
_entity_poly.entity_id
_entity_poly.type
_entity_poly.pdbx_seq_one_letter_code
_entity_poly.pdbx_strand_id
1 'polypeptide(L)' 'MKKLQLKFKTADGKNKDLVLSYVKDGLDETTVKQAMDKIQASKLFEKNTFQLYNEILGAKYVDREESTIF' A
#
# COMPACT_ATOMS: atom_id res chain seq x y z
N MET A 1 14.02 -8.30 -5.07
CA MET A 1 12.86 -8.01 -5.95
C MET A 1 12.18 -6.76 -5.44
N LYS A 2 11.76 -5.87 -6.35
CA LYS A 2 11.07 -4.64 -5.98
C LYS A 2 9.69 -4.95 -5.40
N LYS A 3 9.30 -4.28 -4.33
CA LYS A 3 7.94 -4.34 -3.77
C LYS A 3 7.22 -3.03 -4.06
N LEU A 4 5.96 -3.10 -4.46
CA LEU A 4 5.12 -1.90 -4.52
C LEU A 4 4.49 -1.69 -3.16
N GLN A 5 4.83 -0.58 -2.51
CA GLN A 5 4.25 -0.16 -1.26
C GLN A 5 3.20 0.92 -1.52
N LEU A 6 1.96 0.61 -1.17
CA LEU A 6 0.84 1.54 -1.20
C LEU A 6 0.59 2.02 0.24
N LYS A 7 0.70 3.32 0.48
CA LYS A 7 0.62 3.92 1.81
C LYS A 7 -0.75 4.57 2.00
N PHE A 8 -1.38 4.22 3.11
CA PHE A 8 -2.67 4.73 3.53
C PHE A 8 -2.64 5.25 4.96
N LYS A 9 -3.63 6.06 5.32
CA LYS A 9 -4.00 6.36 6.69
C LYS A 9 -5.25 5.55 7.05
N THR A 10 -5.25 4.96 8.23
CA THR A 10 -6.42 4.31 8.82
C THR A 10 -7.40 5.36 9.36
N ALA A 11 -8.64 4.95 9.64
CA ALA A 11 -9.63 5.82 10.27
C ALA A 11 -9.21 6.30 11.68
N ASP A 12 -8.40 5.53 12.42
CA ASP A 12 -7.83 5.94 13.72
C ASP A 12 -6.53 6.77 13.59
N GLY A 13 -6.22 7.22 12.36
CA GLY A 13 -5.15 8.17 12.08
C GLY A 13 -3.75 7.58 11.99
N LYS A 14 -3.59 6.26 12.07
CA LYS A 14 -2.31 5.56 11.94
C LYS A 14 -1.95 5.35 10.47
N ASN A 15 -0.65 5.24 10.20
CA ASN A 15 -0.19 4.84 8.87
C ASN A 15 -0.36 3.33 8.69
N LYS A 16 -0.80 2.93 7.50
CA LYS A 16 -0.93 1.54 7.09
C LYS A 16 -0.36 1.35 5.69
N ASP A 17 0.56 0.41 5.58
CA ASP A 17 1.13 0.02 4.30
C ASP A 17 0.46 -1.26 3.78
N LEU A 18 0.07 -1.26 2.51
CA LEU A 18 -0.26 -2.44 1.74
C LEU A 18 0.91 -2.72 0.79
N VAL A 19 1.65 -3.79 1.07
CA VAL A 19 2.87 -4.15 0.35
C VAL A 19 2.57 -5.31 -0.59
N LEU A 20 2.70 -5.07 -1.88
CA LEU A 20 2.53 -6.08 -2.92
C LEU A 20 3.93 -6.58 -3.33
N SER A 21 4.12 -7.90 -3.30
CA SER A 21 5.32 -8.55 -3.81
C SER A 21 5.06 -9.07 -5.22
N TYR A 22 6.12 -9.28 -6.01
CA TYR A 22 6.04 -9.78 -7.40
C TYR A 22 5.24 -8.89 -8.35
N VAL A 23 5.30 -7.58 -8.13
CA VAL A 23 4.60 -6.62 -8.97
C VAL A 23 5.37 -6.46 -10.27
N LYS A 24 4.65 -6.32 -11.39
CA LYS A 24 5.28 -5.97 -12.67
C LYS A 24 5.99 -4.62 -12.49
N ASP A 25 7.29 -4.59 -12.75
CA ASP A 25 8.05 -3.34 -12.72
C ASP A 25 7.50 -2.37 -13.80
N GLY A 26 7.45 -1.09 -13.45
CA GLY A 26 7.04 -0.03 -14.38
C GLY A 26 5.52 0.19 -14.49
N LEU A 27 4.73 -0.13 -13.46
CA LEU A 27 3.38 0.42 -13.36
C LEU A 27 3.44 1.94 -13.30
N ASP A 28 2.62 2.59 -14.13
CA ASP A 28 2.51 4.05 -14.17
C ASP A 28 1.67 4.59 -12.99
N GLU A 29 1.85 5.87 -12.71
CA GLU A 29 1.19 6.58 -11.62
C GLU A 29 -0.35 6.48 -11.70
N THR A 30 -0.91 6.58 -12.91
CA THR A 30 -2.37 6.59 -13.10
C THR A 30 -2.96 5.23 -12.72
N THR A 31 -2.34 4.15 -13.19
CA THR A 31 -2.76 2.78 -12.87
C THR A 31 -2.70 2.52 -11.37
N VAL A 32 -1.61 2.92 -10.71
CA VAL A 32 -1.45 2.71 -9.26
C VAL A 32 -2.46 3.54 -8.48
N LYS A 33 -2.66 4.81 -8.84
CA LYS A 33 -3.62 5.69 -8.16
C LYS A 33 -5.05 5.18 -8.32
N GLN A 34 -5.46 4.77 -9.51
CA GLN A 34 -6.79 4.18 -9.73
C GLN A 34 -7.02 2.92 -8.90
N ALA A 35 -6.00 2.08 -8.73
CA ALA A 35 -6.09 0.91 -7.87
C ALA A 35 -6.25 1.30 -6.40
N MET A 36 -5.49 2.28 -5.91
CA MET A 36 -5.62 2.80 -4.55
C MET A 36 -7.00 3.43 -4.30
N ASP A 37 -7.52 4.21 -5.26
CA ASP A 37 -8.85 4.83 -5.19
C ASP A 37 -9.94 3.73 -5.06
N LYS A 38 -9.83 2.63 -5.82
CA LYS A 38 -10.74 1.47 -5.70
C LYS A 38 -10.64 0.79 -4.33
N ILE A 39 -9.43 0.62 -3.80
CA ILE A 39 -9.21 0.00 -2.48
C ILE A 39 -9.88 0.86 -1.39
N GLN A 40 -9.65 2.18 -1.42
CA GLN A 40 -10.27 3.11 -0.47
C GLN A 40 -11.80 3.10 -0.57
N ALA A 41 -12.33 3.17 -1.79
CA ALA A 41 -13.78 3.19 -2.03
C ALA A 41 -14.47 1.87 -1.61
N SER A 42 -13.75 0.75 -1.66
CA SER A 42 -14.31 -0.57 -1.36
C SER A 42 -14.80 -0.71 0.08
N LYS A 43 -14.15 -0.02 1.03
CA LYS A 43 -14.39 -0.15 2.48
C LYS A 43 -14.37 -1.61 3.00
N LEU A 44 -13.76 -2.53 2.25
CA LEU A 44 -13.74 -3.96 2.54
C LEU A 44 -12.78 -4.34 3.67
N PHE A 45 -11.86 -3.44 4.01
CA PHE A 45 -10.75 -3.73 4.89
C PHE A 45 -10.92 -2.97 6.20
N GLU A 46 -11.41 -3.68 7.22
CA GLU A 46 -11.59 -3.16 8.56
C GLU A 46 -10.90 -4.03 9.60
N LYS A 47 -10.47 -3.39 10.70
CA LYS A 47 -9.98 -4.07 11.89
C LYS A 47 -10.46 -3.33 13.12
N ASN A 48 -11.08 -4.04 14.05
CA ASN A 48 -11.63 -3.45 15.27
C ASN A 48 -12.53 -2.23 14.95
N THR A 49 -13.40 -2.34 13.94
CA THR A 49 -14.29 -1.28 13.44
C THR A 49 -13.62 -0.08 12.74
N PHE A 50 -12.30 -0.08 12.60
CA PHE A 50 -11.57 0.97 11.88
C PHE A 50 -11.29 0.56 10.44
N GLN A 51 -11.59 1.45 9.50
CA GLN A 51 -11.20 1.30 8.10
C GLN A 51 -9.68 1.40 7.97
N LEU A 52 -9.06 0.38 7.37
CA LEU A 52 -7.60 0.26 7.28
C LEU A 52 -7.01 1.13 6.17
N TYR A 53 -7.76 1.34 5.09
CA TYR A 53 -7.33 2.09 3.91
C TYR A 53 -8.26 3.29 3.67
N ASN A 54 -8.26 4.25 4.60
CA ASN A 54 -9.22 5.36 4.63
C ASN A 54 -8.76 6.59 3.82
N GLU A 55 -7.48 6.94 3.89
CA GLU A 55 -6.89 8.06 3.15
C GLU A 55 -5.67 7.58 2.37
N ILE A 56 -5.52 8.02 1.12
CA ILE A 56 -4.35 7.69 0.29
C ILE A 56 -3.22 8.67 0.60
N LEU A 57 -2.07 8.15 1.03
CA LEU A 57 -0.88 8.96 1.33
C LEU A 57 0.18 8.88 0.22
N GLY A 58 0.10 7.88 -0.66
CA GLY A 58 0.97 7.75 -1.83
C GLY A 58 1.44 6.32 -2.08
N ALA A 59 2.25 6.14 -3.12
CA ALA A 59 2.82 4.85 -3.50
C ALA A 59 4.30 4.97 -3.84
N LYS A 60 5.06 3.91 -3.60
CA LYS A 60 6.49 3.85 -3.96
C LYS A 60 6.95 2.42 -4.23
N TYR A 61 7.94 2.28 -5.09
CA TYR A 61 8.72 1.05 -5.18
C TYR A 61 9.76 1.02 -4.06
N VAL A 62 9.89 -0.14 -3.42
CA VAL A 62 10.87 -0.38 -2.36
C VAL A 62 11.76 -1.54 -2.79
N ASP A 63 13.04 -1.24 -2.93
CA ASP A 63 14.11 -2.22 -3.05
C ASP A 63 14.58 -2.57 -1.63
N ARG A 64 14.58 -3.87 -1.30
CA ARG A 64 15.06 -4.37 -0.01
C ARG A 64 16.33 -5.17 -0.23
N GLU A 65 17.42 -4.66 0.31
CA GLU A 65 18.67 -5.41 0.45
C GLU A 65 18.65 -6.08 1.82
N GLU A 66 18.78 -7.41 1.84
CA GLU A 66 18.84 -8.20 3.06
C GLU A 66 20.29 -8.63 3.27
N SER A 67 20.90 -8.17 4.38
CA SER A 67 22.21 -8.63 4.83
C SER A 67 22.00 -9.55 6.02
N THR A 68 22.16 -10.85 5.79
CA THR A 68 22.04 -11.86 6.84
C THR A 68 23.23 -11.76 7.79
N ILE A 69 22.95 -11.64 9.09
CA ILE A 69 23.98 -11.55 10.14
C ILE A 69 24.21 -12.93 10.79
N PHE A 70 23.22 -13.82 10.77
CA PHE A 70 23.27 -15.22 11.23
C PHE A 70 22.26 -16.06 10.44
#